data_AF-A0A022QVC0-F1
#
_entry.id   AF-A0A022QVC0-F1
#
_cell.length_a   1.000
_cell.length_b   1.000
_cell.length_c   1.000
_cell.angle_alpha   90.00
_cell.angle_beta   90.00
_cell.angle_gamma   90.00
#
_symmetry.space_group_name_H-M   'P 1'
#
loop_
_entity.id
_entity.type
_entity.pdbx_description
1 polymer ?
#
loop_
_entity_poly.entity_id
_entity_poly.type
_entity_poly.pdbx_seq_one_letter_code
_entity_poly.pdbx_strand_id
1 'polypeptide(L)'
;MDPEMPKQEKELRSQNAKRLMYQLVQLSVRVVVIALTLAGAVTMTTSAQSVTVFGIVMDARYTFSSSFRFKLVADSVVCGLSVLSVVVVISLNRPKSNSKNYFYLLLLDMVSVLLLVSGCSAAMAIGYVGRFGQAQTGWIAICDRVEIFCYKILVSIASSFLAVICLVLLTVMSAHKLKSDSYLMKGVGIQI
;
A
#
# COMPACT_ATOMS: atom_id res chain seq x y z
N MET A 1 -27.05 -31.92 -34.33
CA MET A 1 -26.38 -32.83 -33.40
C MET A 1 -25.13 -32.11 -32.92
N ASP A 2 -25.28 -31.23 -31.92
CA ASP A 2 -24.14 -30.56 -31.31
C ASP A 2 -23.37 -31.58 -30.46
N PRO A 3 -22.03 -31.63 -30.55
CA PRO A 3 -21.24 -32.47 -29.67
C PRO A 3 -21.36 -31.92 -28.24
N GLU A 4 -21.99 -32.70 -27.35
CA GLU A 4 -22.01 -32.42 -25.91
C GLU A 4 -20.57 -32.30 -25.40
N MET A 5 -20.16 -31.07 -25.04
CA MET A 5 -18.87 -30.85 -24.38
C MET A 5 -18.79 -31.66 -23.06
N PRO A 6 -17.69 -32.42 -22.84
CA PRO A 6 -17.53 -33.26 -21.66
C PRO A 6 -17.54 -32.42 -20.37
N LYS A 7 -18.28 -32.88 -19.35
CA LYS A 7 -18.42 -32.20 -18.03
C LYS A 7 -17.08 -31.76 -17.43
N GLN A 8 -16.01 -32.54 -17.64
CA GLN A 8 -14.64 -32.28 -17.19
C GLN A 8 -14.06 -30.95 -17.75
N GLU A 9 -14.35 -30.62 -19.02
CA GLU A 9 -13.83 -29.40 -19.64
C GLU A 9 -14.53 -28.15 -19.07
N LYS A 10 -15.81 -28.26 -18.72
CA LYS A 10 -16.59 -27.18 -18.07
C LYS A 10 -16.05 -26.89 -16.67
N GLU A 11 -15.70 -27.92 -15.90
CA GLU A 11 -15.12 -27.77 -14.55
C GLU A 11 -13.71 -27.14 -14.58
N LEU A 12 -12.85 -27.61 -15.50
CA LEU A 12 -11.51 -27.03 -15.71
C LEU A 12 -11.60 -25.55 -16.13
N ARG A 13 -12.53 -25.21 -17.05
CA ARG A 13 -12.75 -23.84 -17.49
C ARG A 13 -13.25 -22.95 -16.34
N SER A 14 -14.15 -23.45 -15.50
CA SER A 14 -14.67 -22.73 -14.33
C SER A 14 -13.57 -22.49 -13.27
N GLN A 15 -12.75 -23.50 -12.97
CA GLN A 15 -11.57 -23.39 -12.10
C GLN A 15 -10.57 -22.34 -12.62
N ASN A 16 -10.24 -22.42 -13.91
CA ASN A 16 -9.32 -21.48 -14.55
C ASN A 16 -9.87 -20.04 -14.55
N ALA A 17 -11.16 -19.85 -14.81
CA ALA A 17 -11.82 -18.55 -14.75
C ALA A 17 -11.77 -17.94 -13.34
N LYS A 18 -12.07 -18.73 -12.29
CA LYS A 18 -11.94 -18.28 -10.88
C LYS A 18 -10.51 -17.89 -10.52
N ARG A 19 -9.53 -18.68 -10.97
CA ARG A 19 -8.10 -18.44 -10.72
C ARG A 19 -7.62 -17.16 -11.42
N LEU A 20 -8.04 -16.95 -12.67
CA LEU A 20 -7.76 -15.74 -13.44
C LEU A 20 -8.41 -14.50 -12.81
N MET A 21 -9.69 -14.61 -12.41
CA MET A 21 -10.39 -13.51 -11.74
C MET A 21 -9.69 -13.08 -10.44
N TYR A 22 -9.27 -14.04 -9.60
CA TYR A 22 -8.50 -13.74 -8.40
C TYR A 22 -7.18 -13.02 -8.71
N GLN A 23 -6.45 -13.47 -9.74
CA GLN A 23 -5.20 -12.85 -10.18
C GLN A 23 -5.44 -11.41 -10.68
N LEU A 24 -6.50 -11.18 -11.45
CA LEU A 24 -6.87 -9.85 -11.94
C LEU A 24 -7.24 -8.90 -10.81
N VAL A 25 -8.03 -9.35 -9.83
CA VAL A 25 -8.36 -8.55 -8.64
C VAL A 25 -7.11 -8.25 -7.81
N GLN A 26 -6.24 -9.24 -7.61
CA GLN A 26 -4.99 -9.03 -6.88
C GLN A 26 -4.08 -8.02 -7.60
N LEU A 27 -4.00 -8.09 -8.93
CA LEU A 27 -3.22 -7.18 -9.75
C LEU A 27 -3.79 -5.76 -9.73
N SER A 28 -5.11 -5.60 -9.88
CA SER A 28 -5.75 -4.29 -9.91
C SER A 28 -5.59 -3.54 -8.58
N VAL A 29 -5.76 -4.23 -7.45
CA VAL A 29 -5.56 -3.62 -6.14
C VAL A 29 -4.10 -3.21 -5.93
N ARG A 30 -3.12 -3.99 -6.40
CA ARG A 30 -1.70 -3.60 -6.34
C ARG A 30 -1.39 -2.36 -7.19
N VAL A 31 -1.99 -2.25 -8.38
CA VAL A 31 -1.86 -1.04 -9.21
C VAL A 31 -2.44 0.18 -8.50
N VAL A 32 -3.59 0.03 -7.82
CA VAL A 32 -4.17 1.09 -7.00
C VAL A 32 -3.24 1.49 -5.85
N VAL A 33 -2.62 0.53 -5.16
CA VAL A 33 -1.62 0.82 -4.11
C VAL A 33 -0.42 1.60 -4.66
N ILE A 34 0.10 1.21 -5.81
CA ILE A 34 1.21 1.93 -6.48
C ILE A 34 0.79 3.36 -6.80
N ALA A 35 -0.40 3.55 -7.38
CA ALA A 35 -0.92 4.88 -7.70
C ALA A 35 -1.09 5.76 -6.46
N LEU A 36 -1.65 5.21 -5.38
CA LEU A 36 -1.89 5.95 -4.13
C LEU A 36 -0.60 6.32 -3.39
N THR A 37 0.37 5.39 -3.32
CA THR A 37 1.67 5.64 -2.70
C THR A 37 2.51 6.63 -3.51
N LEU A 38 2.48 6.54 -4.85
CA LEU A 38 3.13 7.50 -5.73
C LEU A 38 2.47 8.89 -5.63
N ALA A 39 1.15 8.96 -5.65
CA ALA A 39 0.42 10.21 -5.46
C ALA A 39 0.73 10.84 -4.09
N GLY A 40 0.81 10.02 -3.03
CA GLY A 40 1.24 10.45 -1.70
C GLY A 40 2.63 11.06 -1.72
N ALA A 41 3.61 10.34 -2.28
CA ALA A 41 5.00 10.79 -2.38
C ALA A 41 5.16 12.06 -3.25
N VAL A 42 4.47 12.14 -4.38
CA VAL A 42 4.49 13.32 -5.27
C VAL A 42 3.86 14.54 -4.57
N THR A 43 2.74 14.35 -3.89
CA THR A 43 2.09 15.45 -3.14
C THR A 43 2.98 15.93 -1.99
N MET A 44 3.69 15.02 -1.33
CA MET A 44 4.65 15.32 -0.25
C MET A 44 5.92 16.04 -0.75
N THR A 45 6.44 15.66 -1.91
CA THR A 45 7.63 16.30 -2.50
C THR A 45 7.32 17.69 -3.04
N THR A 46 6.13 17.86 -3.61
CA THR A 46 5.65 19.14 -4.17
C THR A 46 5.01 20.05 -3.13
N SER A 47 4.94 19.63 -1.86
CA SER A 47 4.60 20.51 -0.74
C SER A 47 5.84 21.31 -0.34
N ALA A 48 6.09 22.39 -1.09
CA ALA A 48 6.96 23.48 -0.68
C ALA A 48 6.12 24.77 -0.73
N GLN A 49 6.16 25.54 0.35
CA GLN A 49 5.52 26.85 0.41
C GLN A 49 6.42 27.80 1.19
N SER A 50 6.74 28.94 0.60
CA SER A 50 7.48 30.02 1.24
C SER A 50 6.49 31.12 1.58
N VAL A 51 6.37 31.48 2.87
CA VAL A 51 5.51 32.58 3.31
C VAL A 51 6.32 33.59 4.13
N THR A 52 6.19 34.87 3.83
CA THR A 52 6.80 35.94 4.62
C THR A 52 5.90 36.32 5.80
N VAL A 53 6.37 36.11 7.03
CA VAL A 53 5.64 36.41 8.27
C VAL A 53 6.50 37.38 9.08
N PHE A 54 5.98 38.58 9.39
CA PHE A 54 6.70 39.64 10.11
C PHE A 54 8.08 40.04 9.54
N GLY A 55 8.21 40.09 8.20
CA GLY A 55 9.47 40.44 7.54
C GLY A 55 10.52 39.32 7.48
N ILE A 56 10.21 38.14 8.05
CA ILE A 56 11.05 36.93 8.01
C ILE A 56 10.44 35.97 6.98
N VAL A 57 11.26 35.46 6.05
CA VAL A 57 10.84 34.45 5.08
C VAL A 57 10.79 33.10 5.79
N MET A 58 9.59 32.58 6.04
CA MET A 58 9.37 31.25 6.59
C MET A 58 9.25 30.25 5.43
N ASP A 59 10.30 29.46 5.23
CA ASP A 59 10.32 28.43 4.21
C ASP A 59 9.78 27.12 4.81
N ALA A 60 8.60 26.67 4.39
CA ALA A 60 8.01 25.41 4.84
C ALA A 60 8.25 24.32 3.78
N ARG A 61 9.17 23.41 4.11
CA ARG A 61 9.53 22.26 3.27
C ARG A 61 9.39 20.96 4.05
N TYR A 62 9.00 19.89 3.37
CA TYR A 62 8.94 18.55 3.94
C TYR A 62 10.29 18.08 4.51
N THR A 63 11.42 18.63 4.04
CA THR A 63 12.78 18.29 4.46
C THR A 63 13.10 18.71 5.89
N PHE A 64 12.38 19.69 6.47
CA PHE A 64 12.65 20.17 7.82
C PHE A 64 12.19 19.20 8.93
N SER A 65 11.24 18.32 8.64
CA SER A 65 10.76 17.34 9.62
C SER A 65 11.22 15.93 9.24
N SER A 66 11.92 15.27 10.17
CA SER A 66 12.35 13.88 10.02
C SER A 66 11.17 12.93 9.78
N SER A 67 10.00 13.20 10.38
CA SER A 67 8.80 12.38 10.21
C SER A 67 8.26 12.41 8.78
N PHE A 68 8.29 13.59 8.14
CA PHE A 68 7.85 13.75 6.75
C PHE A 68 8.82 13.08 5.78
N ARG A 69 10.13 13.17 6.05
CA ARG A 69 11.15 12.44 5.28
C ARG A 69 10.98 10.93 5.42
N PHE A 70 10.75 10.44 6.63
CA PHE A 70 10.53 9.02 6.88
C PHE A 70 9.29 8.48 6.14
N LYS A 71 8.15 9.21 6.19
CA LYS A 71 6.96 8.86 5.40
C LYS A 71 7.26 8.77 3.90
N LEU A 72 8.00 9.74 3.35
CA LEU A 72 8.33 9.76 1.92
C LEU A 72 9.21 8.58 1.52
N VAL A 73 10.21 8.23 2.34
CA VAL A 73 11.03 7.04 2.13
C VAL A 73 10.17 5.77 2.24
N ALA A 74 9.27 5.70 3.21
CA ALA A 74 8.34 4.58 3.35
C ALA A 74 7.44 4.40 2.12
N ASP A 75 6.80 5.48 1.64
CA ASP A 75 5.97 5.45 0.42
C ASP A 75 6.79 4.98 -0.81
N SER A 76 8.03 5.48 -0.95
CA SER A 76 8.92 5.09 -2.06
C SER A 76 9.33 3.62 -2.01
N VAL A 77 9.67 3.11 -0.82
CA VAL A 77 10.04 1.70 -0.63
C VAL A 77 8.84 0.80 -0.92
N VAL A 78 7.66 1.13 -0.41
CA VAL A 78 6.44 0.35 -0.65
C VAL A 78 6.01 0.39 -2.12
N CYS A 79 6.19 1.50 -2.81
CA CYS A 79 5.99 1.58 -4.26
C CYS A 79 6.90 0.57 -4.99
N GLY A 80 8.20 0.55 -4.67
CA GLY A 80 9.15 -0.42 -5.25
C GLY A 80 8.81 -1.88 -4.93
N LEU A 81 8.47 -2.18 -3.67
CA LEU A 81 8.05 -3.52 -3.25
C LEU A 81 6.75 -3.97 -3.94
N SER A 82 5.82 -3.04 -4.16
CA SER A 82 4.55 -3.31 -4.84
C SER A 82 4.77 -3.61 -6.33
N VAL A 83 5.66 -2.87 -7.01
CA VAL A 83 6.06 -3.16 -8.39
C VAL A 83 6.73 -4.53 -8.48
N LEU A 84 7.66 -4.84 -7.56
CA LEU A 84 8.30 -6.16 -7.51
C LEU A 84 7.25 -7.27 -7.33
N SER A 85 6.25 -7.05 -6.47
CA SER A 85 5.15 -8.01 -6.26
C SER A 85 4.33 -8.25 -7.52
N VAL A 86 4.08 -7.21 -8.32
CA VAL A 86 3.40 -7.35 -9.62
C VAL A 86 4.21 -8.22 -10.57
N VAL A 87 5.53 -7.98 -10.67
CA VAL A 87 6.44 -8.78 -11.51
C VAL A 87 6.44 -10.24 -11.07
N VAL A 88 6.46 -10.50 -9.75
CA VAL A 88 6.36 -11.85 -9.20
C VAL A 88 5.04 -12.48 -9.64
N VAL A 89 3.88 -11.85 -9.40
CA VAL A 89 2.56 -12.38 -9.77
C VAL A 89 2.48 -12.73 -11.27
N ILE A 90 2.97 -11.88 -12.15
CA ILE A 90 3.04 -12.14 -13.60
C ILE A 90 3.94 -13.35 -13.90
N SER A 91 5.08 -13.46 -13.20
CA SER A 91 6.01 -14.59 -13.36
C SER A 91 5.41 -15.91 -12.85
N LEU A 92 4.57 -15.88 -11.80
CA LEU A 92 3.86 -17.05 -11.26
C LEU A 92 2.79 -17.60 -12.21
N ASN A 93 2.37 -16.82 -13.21
CA ASN A 93 1.42 -17.26 -14.22
C ASN A 93 2.00 -18.33 -15.16
N ARG A 94 3.32 -18.64 -15.04
CA ARG A 94 3.92 -19.81 -15.68
C ARG A 94 3.56 -21.11 -14.94
N PRO A 95 3.22 -22.20 -15.66
CA PRO A 95 2.63 -23.43 -15.10
C PRO A 95 3.51 -24.26 -14.15
N LYS A 96 4.73 -23.82 -13.81
CA LYS A 96 5.69 -24.53 -12.94
C LYS A 96 5.98 -23.82 -11.61
N SER A 97 5.12 -22.92 -11.15
CA SER A 97 5.45 -22.11 -9.97
C SER A 97 5.15 -22.81 -8.64
N ASN A 98 6.17 -22.88 -7.78
CA ASN A 98 6.14 -23.41 -6.42
C ASN A 98 5.18 -22.65 -5.49
N SER A 99 4.51 -23.38 -4.58
CA SER A 99 3.62 -22.84 -3.54
C SER A 99 4.32 -21.84 -2.58
N LYS A 100 5.65 -21.97 -2.40
CA LYS A 100 6.48 -21.05 -1.58
C LYS A 100 6.35 -19.57 -1.98
N ASN A 101 6.09 -19.26 -3.25
CA ASN A 101 6.05 -17.87 -3.73
C ASN A 101 4.86 -17.06 -3.18
N TYR A 102 3.74 -17.72 -2.82
CA TYR A 102 2.59 -17.03 -2.22
C TYR A 102 2.86 -16.58 -0.78
N PHE A 103 3.67 -17.34 -0.03
CA PHE A 103 4.09 -16.96 1.31
C PHE A 103 5.01 -15.74 1.31
N TYR A 104 5.95 -15.66 0.36
CA TYR A 104 6.78 -14.46 0.18
C TYR A 104 5.96 -13.22 -0.18
N LEU A 105 4.95 -13.36 -1.05
CA LEU A 105 4.03 -12.26 -1.36
C LEU A 105 3.27 -11.78 -0.12
N LEU A 106 2.79 -12.71 0.73
CA LEU A 106 2.11 -12.37 1.98
C LEU A 106 3.04 -11.62 2.95
N LEU A 107 4.28 -12.08 3.12
CA LEU A 107 5.26 -11.41 3.97
C LEU A 107 5.60 -10.01 3.47
N LEU A 108 5.80 -9.84 2.17
CA LEU A 108 6.09 -8.55 1.57
C LEU A 108 4.92 -7.57 1.76
N ASP A 109 3.68 -8.04 1.60
CA ASP A 109 2.47 -7.26 1.83
C ASP A 109 2.36 -6.78 3.29
N MET A 110 2.63 -7.68 4.25
CA MET A 110 2.67 -7.35 5.68
C MET A 110 3.73 -6.31 6.02
N VAL A 111 4.96 -6.46 5.50
CA VAL A 111 6.04 -5.49 5.70
C VAL A 111 5.65 -4.12 5.12
N SER A 112 4.99 -4.11 3.96
CA SER A 112 4.52 -2.88 3.32
C SER A 112 3.44 -2.17 4.15
N VAL A 113 2.49 -2.91 4.72
CA VAL A 113 1.49 -2.36 5.65
C VAL A 113 2.16 -1.72 6.85
N LEU A 114 3.07 -2.43 7.51
CA LEU A 114 3.76 -1.94 8.70
C LEU A 114 4.57 -0.67 8.41
N LEU A 115 5.28 -0.65 7.28
CA LEU A 115 6.12 0.48 6.89
C LEU A 115 5.27 1.73 6.59
N LEU A 116 4.18 1.59 5.83
CA LEU A 116 3.26 2.70 5.55
C LEU A 116 2.57 3.22 6.80
N VAL A 117 2.03 2.32 7.64
CA VAL A 117 1.33 2.73 8.87
C VAL A 117 2.28 3.46 9.81
N SER A 118 3.51 2.98 9.97
CA SER A 118 4.54 3.64 10.78
C SER A 118 4.83 5.05 10.24
N GLY A 119 5.10 5.18 8.94
CA GLY A 119 5.40 6.46 8.29
C GLY A 119 4.23 7.45 8.37
N CYS A 120 3.02 7.00 8.04
CA CYS A 120 1.81 7.80 8.13
C CYS A 120 1.51 8.26 9.56
N SER A 121 1.69 7.40 10.56
CA SER A 121 1.45 7.76 11.96
C SER A 121 2.45 8.82 12.45
N ALA A 122 3.73 8.67 12.11
CA ALA A 122 4.76 9.65 12.46
C ALA A 122 4.49 11.03 11.79
N ALA A 123 4.13 11.02 10.50
CA ALA A 123 3.76 12.23 9.79
C ALA A 123 2.48 12.86 10.33
N MET A 124 1.48 12.05 10.68
CA MET A 124 0.22 12.52 11.25
C MET A 124 0.42 13.13 12.62
N ALA A 125 1.28 12.58 13.47
CA ALA A 125 1.59 13.15 14.78
C ALA A 125 2.20 14.56 14.64
N ILE A 126 3.19 14.74 13.78
CA ILE A 126 3.79 16.07 13.54
C ILE A 126 2.82 17.01 12.81
N GLY A 127 2.03 16.50 11.86
CA GLY A 127 1.00 17.27 11.18
C GLY A 127 -0.10 17.76 12.13
N TYR A 128 -0.48 16.93 13.10
CA TYR A 128 -1.44 17.29 14.14
C TYR A 128 -0.91 18.41 15.03
N VAL A 129 0.34 18.29 15.51
CA VAL A 129 0.99 19.34 16.30
C VAL A 129 1.14 20.62 15.47
N GLY A 130 1.48 20.53 14.18
CA GLY A 130 1.56 21.68 13.29
C GLY A 130 0.21 22.39 13.06
N ARG A 131 -0.90 21.66 13.14
CA ARG A 131 -2.25 22.22 12.94
C ARG A 131 -2.86 22.82 14.20
N PHE A 132 -2.73 22.15 15.34
CA PHE A 132 -3.39 22.55 16.58
C PHE A 132 -2.45 23.23 17.58
N GLY A 133 -1.14 23.04 17.45
CA GLY A 133 -0.15 23.43 18.45
C GLY A 133 -0.30 22.66 19.76
N GLN A 134 0.59 22.93 20.70
CA GLN A 134 0.52 22.49 22.10
C GLN A 134 1.12 23.58 22.99
N ALA A 135 0.26 24.36 23.65
CA ALA A 135 0.67 25.49 24.48
C ALA A 135 1.57 25.09 25.64
N GLN A 136 1.32 23.91 26.25
CA GLN A 136 2.06 23.41 27.40
C GLN A 136 3.54 23.11 27.08
N THR A 137 3.83 22.76 25.84
CA THR A 137 5.19 22.45 25.36
C THR A 137 5.77 23.55 24.46
N GLY A 138 5.07 24.67 24.31
CA GLY A 138 5.49 25.80 23.48
C GLY A 138 5.36 25.59 21.97
N TRP A 139 4.65 24.55 21.51
CA TRP A 139 4.43 24.32 20.10
C TRP A 139 3.33 25.23 19.57
N ILE A 140 3.69 26.10 18.63
CA ILE A 140 2.74 27.00 17.97
C ILE A 140 2.08 26.33 16.77
N ALA A 141 0.82 26.66 16.51
CA ALA A 141 0.14 26.26 15.29
C ALA A 141 0.72 27.03 14.09
N ILE A 142 1.14 26.31 13.07
CA ILE A 142 1.81 26.86 11.88
C ILE A 142 0.86 26.81 10.67
N CYS A 143 -0.10 25.88 10.67
CA CYS A 143 -1.00 25.68 9.52
C CYS A 143 -1.89 26.88 9.20
N ASP A 144 -2.18 27.77 10.15
CA ASP A 144 -2.93 29.01 9.90
C ASP A 144 -2.17 30.00 8.99
N ARG A 145 -0.86 29.82 8.83
CA ARG A 145 0.01 30.68 8.00
C ARG A 145 0.40 30.01 6.68
N VAL A 146 0.41 28.67 6.64
CA VAL A 146 0.81 27.85 5.47
C VAL A 146 -0.26 26.82 5.12
N GLU A 147 -1.49 27.30 4.92
CA GLU A 147 -2.67 26.44 4.71
C GLU A 147 -2.50 25.47 3.53
N ILE A 148 -1.92 25.94 2.42
CA ILE A 148 -1.71 25.12 1.21
C ILE A 148 -0.73 23.97 1.48
N PHE A 149 0.37 24.26 2.18
CA PHE A 149 1.32 23.24 2.61
C PHE A 149 0.64 22.20 3.51
N CYS A 150 -0.07 22.65 4.55
CA CYS A 150 -0.73 21.73 5.48
C CYS A 150 -1.84 20.90 4.81
N TYR A 151 -2.57 21.49 3.87
CA TYR A 151 -3.56 20.76 3.06
C TYR A 151 -2.89 19.68 2.20
N LYS A 152 -1.80 20.00 1.50
CA LYS A 152 -1.04 19.02 0.70
C LYS A 152 -0.51 17.87 1.55
N ILE A 153 0.05 18.16 2.73
CA ILE A 153 0.52 17.13 3.67
C ILE A 153 -0.63 16.23 4.12
N LEU A 154 -1.79 16.81 4.46
CA LEU A 154 -2.96 16.04 4.86
C LEU A 154 -3.46 15.12 3.74
N VAL A 155 -3.54 15.63 2.50
CA VAL A 155 -3.92 14.85 1.32
C VAL A 155 -2.93 13.71 1.06
N SER A 156 -1.63 13.96 1.20
CA SER A 156 -0.58 12.93 1.07
C SER A 156 -0.68 11.84 2.15
N ILE A 157 -1.00 12.20 3.39
CA ILE A 157 -1.21 11.23 4.47
C ILE A 157 -2.47 10.41 4.20
N ALA A 158 -3.57 11.06 3.81
CA ALA A 158 -4.83 10.40 3.51
C ALA A 158 -4.71 9.40 2.35
N SER A 159 -4.00 9.75 1.27
CA SER A 159 -3.78 8.83 0.13
C SER A 159 -3.01 7.58 0.54
N SER A 160 -1.98 7.71 1.38
CA SER A 160 -1.22 6.55 1.88
C SER A 160 -2.01 5.71 2.89
N PHE A 161 -2.88 6.30 3.71
CA PHE A 161 -3.81 5.51 4.54
C PHE A 161 -4.79 4.70 3.69
N LEU A 162 -5.26 5.24 2.58
CA LEU A 162 -6.10 4.47 1.65
C LEU A 162 -5.31 3.30 1.03
N ALA A 163 -4.03 3.50 0.72
CA ALA A 163 -3.15 2.43 0.26
C ALA A 163 -2.96 1.32 1.32
N VAL A 164 -2.86 1.69 2.60
CA VAL A 164 -2.82 0.73 3.72
C VAL A 164 -4.07 -0.16 3.73
N ILE A 165 -5.26 0.42 3.57
CA ILE A 165 -6.52 -0.34 3.54
C ILE A 165 -6.49 -1.36 2.39
N CYS A 166 -6.07 -0.93 1.20
CA CYS A 166 -5.93 -1.82 0.04
C CYS A 166 -4.94 -2.96 0.29
N LEU A 167 -3.78 -2.69 0.91
CA LEU A 167 -2.81 -3.73 1.29
C LEU A 167 -3.37 -4.69 2.33
N VAL A 168 -4.06 -4.20 3.37
CA VAL A 168 -4.70 -5.08 4.36
C VAL A 168 -5.70 -6.03 3.70
N LEU A 169 -6.49 -5.54 2.74
CA LEU A 169 -7.40 -6.40 1.96
C LEU A 169 -6.64 -7.47 1.16
N LEU A 170 -5.52 -7.10 0.51
CA LEU A 170 -4.65 -8.05 -0.19
C LEU A 170 -4.07 -9.13 0.72
N THR A 171 -3.60 -8.72 1.91
CA THR A 171 -3.10 -9.62 2.95
C THR A 171 -4.18 -10.62 3.37
N VAL A 172 -5.39 -10.14 3.67
CA VAL A 172 -6.53 -10.98 4.09
C VAL A 172 -6.91 -11.97 2.99
N MET A 173 -7.04 -11.50 1.74
CA MET A 173 -7.31 -12.36 0.58
C MET A 173 -6.23 -13.44 0.37
N SER A 174 -4.97 -13.08 0.58
CA SER A 174 -3.84 -14.01 0.46
C SER A 174 -3.84 -15.05 1.57
N ALA A 175 -4.14 -14.64 2.81
CA ALA A 175 -4.25 -15.53 3.96
C ALA A 175 -5.41 -16.52 3.82
N HIS A 176 -6.59 -16.06 3.38
CA HIS A 176 -7.74 -16.95 3.12
C HIS A 176 -7.41 -18.01 2.06
N LYS A 177 -6.71 -17.62 0.99
CA LYS A 177 -6.29 -18.55 -0.05
C LYS A 177 -5.28 -19.56 0.44
N LEU A 178 -4.26 -19.12 1.20
CA LEU A 178 -3.26 -20.00 1.79
C LEU A 178 -3.89 -21.01 2.75
N LYS A 179 -4.84 -20.56 3.58
CA LYS A 179 -5.62 -21.43 4.49
C LYS A 179 -6.41 -22.48 3.70
N SER A 180 -7.10 -22.09 2.64
CA SER A 180 -7.85 -23.02 1.79
C SER A 180 -6.96 -24.08 1.12
N ASP A 181 -5.77 -23.68 0.64
CA ASP A 181 -4.79 -24.57 0.01
C ASP A 181 -4.14 -25.52 1.03
N SER A 182 -3.86 -25.01 2.24
CA SER A 182 -3.34 -25.78 3.37
C SER A 182 -4.31 -26.87 3.86
N TYR A 183 -5.62 -26.58 3.95
CA TYR A 183 -6.61 -27.60 4.28
C TYR A 183 -6.75 -28.67 3.21
N LEU A 184 -6.65 -28.28 1.94
CA LEU A 184 -6.65 -29.24 0.82
C LEU A 184 -5.46 -30.19 0.90
N MET A 185 -4.26 -29.67 1.21
CA MET A 185 -3.06 -30.50 1.37
C MET A 185 -3.12 -31.41 2.62
N LYS A 186 -3.69 -30.93 3.73
CA LYS A 186 -3.95 -31.76 4.92
C LYS A 186 -5.00 -32.84 4.67
N GLY A 187 -6.03 -32.56 3.87
CA GLY A 187 -7.08 -33.53 3.51
C GLY A 187 -6.63 -34.63 2.54
N VAL A 188 -5.58 -34.37 1.74
CA VAL A 188 -4.99 -35.34 0.79
C VAL A 188 -3.94 -36.25 1.47
N GLY A 189 -3.66 -36.06 2.77
CA GLY A 189 -2.75 -36.95 3.51
C GLY A 189 -1.29 -36.89 3.07
N ILE A 190 -0.88 -35.84 2.37
CA ILE A 190 0.53 -35.60 2.05
C ILE A 190 1.17 -34.94 3.28
N GLN A 191 1.58 -35.77 4.23
CA GLN A 191 2.59 -35.43 5.23
C GLN A 191 3.92 -35.17 4.52
N ILE A 192 4.56 -34.05 4.85
CA ILE A 192 6.02 -33.88 4.68
C ILE A 192 6.67 -34.53 5.89
#